data_AF-A0A564ZP31-F1
#
_entry.id   AF-A0A564ZP31-F1
#
_cell.length_a   1.000
_cell.length_b   1.000
_cell.length_c   1.000
_cell.angle_alpha   90.00
_cell.angle_beta   90.00
_cell.angle_gamma   90.00
#
_symmetry.space_group_name_H-M   'P 1'
#
loop_
_entity.id
_entity.type
_entity.pdbx_description
1 polymer ?
#
loop_
_entity_poly.entity_id
_entity_poly.type
_entity_poly.pdbx_seq_one_letter_code
_entity_poly.pdbx_strand_id
1 'polypeptide(L)'
;MTSFSQRKGLKPIRQALQVDGMDDELRAQLWNVLHFHLWDSKGFLHTDYGEVGRIAEFARALWVRYFKKPFTEIPSWPSQVLSLLKDHYFRVSWNEVYDFLEAVVAIADDRNLEKDINSVLKKELAGYRLINGHFADVTDPKEIAALEEALHHDQFAAVA
;
A
#
# COMPACT_ATOMS: atom_id res chain seq x y z
N MET A 1 -13.37 4.29 9.29
CA MET A 1 -14.12 4.13 10.55
C MET A 1 -13.30 4.81 11.62
N THR A 2 -13.84 5.85 12.26
CA THR A 2 -13.11 6.58 13.31
C THR A 2 -12.79 5.67 14.48
N SER A 3 -11.59 5.81 15.05
CA SER A 3 -11.22 5.06 16.25
C SER A 3 -11.98 5.57 17.47
N PHE A 4 -12.10 4.74 18.52
CA PHE A 4 -12.69 5.17 19.78
C PHE A 4 -12.00 6.41 20.35
N SER A 5 -10.66 6.44 20.33
CA SER A 5 -9.86 7.57 20.80
C SER A 5 -10.15 8.85 20.01
N GLN A 6 -10.38 8.74 18.70
CA GLN A 6 -10.80 9.86 17.86
C GLN A 6 -12.20 10.37 18.22
N ARG A 7 -13.18 9.46 18.38
CA ARG A 7 -14.54 9.83 18.81
C ARG A 7 -14.57 10.46 20.20
N LYS A 8 -13.61 10.12 21.07
CA LYS A 8 -13.46 10.70 22.41
C LYS A 8 -12.57 11.94 22.46
N GLY A 9 -12.07 12.43 21.32
CA GLY A 9 -11.18 13.60 21.25
C GLY A 9 -9.78 13.35 21.85
N LEU A 10 -9.42 12.10 22.15
CA LEU A 10 -8.13 11.71 22.71
C LEU A 10 -7.04 11.60 21.62
N LYS A 11 -7.44 11.46 20.35
CA LYS A 11 -6.56 11.46 19.18
C LYS A 11 -7.19 12.37 18.11
N PRO A 12 -6.42 13.21 17.41
CA PRO A 12 -6.97 13.99 16.31
C PRO A 12 -7.53 13.08 15.21
N ILE A 13 -8.67 13.49 14.66
CA ILE A 13 -9.21 12.93 13.41
C ILE A 13 -8.41 13.56 12.27
N ARG A 14 -8.10 12.80 11.20
CA ARG A 14 -7.51 13.39 10.00
C ARG A 14 -8.49 14.39 9.40
N GLN A 15 -8.02 15.58 9.07
CA GLN A 15 -8.85 16.68 8.54
C GLN A 15 -8.41 17.16 7.16
N ALA A 16 -7.36 16.57 6.59
CA ALA A 16 -6.81 16.99 5.31
C ALA A 16 -6.26 15.78 4.53
N LEU A 17 -6.20 15.94 3.21
CA LEU A 17 -5.59 14.98 2.32
C LEU A 17 -4.07 14.91 2.53
N GLN A 18 -3.52 13.69 2.45
CA GLN A 18 -2.10 13.44 2.51
C GLN A 18 -1.50 13.57 1.10
N VAL A 19 -1.16 14.80 0.71
CA VAL A 19 -0.57 15.12 -0.60
C VAL A 19 0.97 15.05 -0.55
N ASP A 20 1.60 15.67 0.45
CA ASP A 20 3.06 15.72 0.56
C ASP A 20 3.61 14.75 1.63
N GLY A 21 2.92 13.63 1.84
CA GLY A 21 3.27 12.70 2.91
C GLY A 21 2.46 11.41 2.94
N MET A 22 2.85 10.54 3.86
CA MET A 22 2.18 9.29 4.17
C MET A 22 2.43 8.97 5.64
N ASP A 23 1.38 8.99 6.43
CA ASP A 23 1.47 8.55 7.82
C ASP A 23 1.57 7.03 7.96
N ASP A 24 1.90 6.61 9.17
CA ASP A 24 2.15 5.20 9.50
C ASP A 24 0.90 4.32 9.29
N GLU A 25 -0.30 4.88 9.43
CA GLU A 25 -1.55 4.11 9.28
C GLU A 25 -1.79 3.78 7.81
N LEU A 26 -1.70 4.79 6.93
CA LEU A 26 -1.78 4.60 5.48
C LEU A 26 -0.69 3.64 5.00
N ARG A 27 0.56 3.86 5.43
CA ARG A 27 1.70 3.00 5.07
C ARG A 27 1.46 1.55 5.46
N ALA A 28 1.00 1.31 6.70
CA ALA A 28 0.73 -0.03 7.20
C ALA A 28 -0.46 -0.70 6.50
N GLN A 29 -1.55 0.04 6.23
CA GLN A 29 -2.72 -0.50 5.53
C GLN A 29 -2.37 -0.92 4.10
N LEU A 30 -1.59 -0.12 3.37
CA LEU A 30 -1.11 -0.47 2.02
C LEU A 30 -0.25 -1.75 2.03
N TRP A 31 0.65 -1.91 3.01
CA TRP A 31 1.42 -3.15 3.17
C TRP A 31 0.52 -4.37 3.42
N ASN A 32 -0.54 -4.21 4.24
CA ASN A 32 -1.48 -5.28 4.52
C ASN A 32 -2.24 -5.72 3.26
N VAL A 33 -2.59 -4.78 2.37
CA VAL A 33 -3.19 -5.12 1.08
C VAL A 33 -2.24 -6.02 0.27
N LEU A 34 -0.96 -5.66 0.17
CA LEU A 34 0.03 -6.54 -0.49
C LEU A 34 0.13 -7.92 0.16
N HIS A 35 0.00 -7.98 1.49
CA HIS A 35 0.02 -9.25 2.22
C HIS A 35 -1.13 -10.16 1.82
N PHE A 36 -2.36 -9.65 1.80
CA PHE A 36 -3.54 -10.44 1.46
C PHE A 36 -3.56 -10.87 -0.01
N HIS A 37 -3.07 -10.04 -0.93
CA HIS A 37 -3.07 -10.38 -2.35
C HIS A 37 -1.89 -11.25 -2.78
N LEU A 38 -0.71 -11.02 -2.21
CA LEU A 38 0.53 -11.59 -2.70
C LEU A 38 1.18 -12.50 -1.66
N TRP A 39 1.61 -11.93 -0.54
CA TRP A 39 2.53 -12.60 0.39
C TRP A 39 1.92 -13.86 1.02
N ASP A 40 0.63 -13.82 1.36
CA ASP A 40 -0.12 -14.94 1.94
C ASP A 40 -0.81 -15.82 0.88
N SER A 41 -0.69 -15.46 -0.40
CA SER A 41 -1.33 -16.23 -1.47
C SER A 41 -0.66 -17.60 -1.65
N LYS A 42 -1.48 -18.62 -1.89
CA LYS A 42 -1.01 -20.00 -2.06
C LYS A 42 0.06 -20.08 -3.15
N GLY A 43 1.15 -20.81 -2.88
CA GLY A 43 2.24 -20.98 -3.84
C GLY A 43 3.15 -19.76 -4.01
N PHE A 44 2.96 -18.68 -3.24
CA PHE A 44 3.77 -17.47 -3.39
C PHE A 44 5.17 -17.63 -2.79
N LEU A 45 5.26 -17.88 -1.48
CA LEU A 45 6.56 -18.13 -0.83
C LEU A 45 7.09 -19.52 -1.15
N HIS A 46 6.24 -20.53 -0.96
CA HIS A 46 6.56 -21.93 -1.21
C HIS A 46 5.42 -22.62 -1.93
N THR A 47 5.74 -23.62 -2.77
CA THR A 47 4.76 -24.52 -3.36
C THR A 47 4.20 -25.48 -2.31
N ASP A 48 3.14 -26.22 -2.64
CA ASP A 48 2.58 -27.26 -1.76
C ASP A 48 3.60 -28.38 -1.42
N TYR A 49 4.68 -28.49 -2.21
CA TYR A 49 5.78 -29.44 -2.02
C TYR A 49 6.98 -28.85 -1.27
N GLY A 50 6.88 -27.61 -0.78
CA GLY A 50 7.95 -26.92 -0.04
C GLY A 50 9.04 -26.28 -0.91
N GLU A 51 8.93 -26.36 -2.23
CA GLU A 51 9.85 -25.72 -3.16
C GLU A 51 9.67 -24.20 -3.17
N VAL A 52 10.63 -23.46 -3.73
CA VAL A 52 10.52 -22.01 -3.88
C VAL A 52 9.34 -21.65 -4.78
N GLY A 53 8.46 -20.79 -4.28
CA GLY A 53 7.25 -20.37 -4.98
C GLY A 53 7.47 -19.21 -5.97
N ARG A 54 6.35 -18.58 -6.34
CA ARG A 54 6.31 -17.45 -7.29
C ARG A 54 7.16 -16.24 -6.86
N ILE A 55 7.49 -16.12 -5.58
CA ILE A 55 8.33 -15.03 -5.06
C ILE A 55 9.70 -14.95 -5.74
N ALA A 56 10.27 -16.06 -6.23
CA ALA A 56 11.57 -16.02 -6.92
C ALA A 56 11.52 -15.20 -8.20
N GLU A 57 10.56 -15.48 -9.08
CA GLU A 57 10.39 -14.72 -10.33
C GLU A 57 9.92 -13.29 -10.05
N PHE A 58 9.04 -13.11 -9.06
CA PHE A 58 8.60 -11.80 -8.61
C PHE A 58 9.80 -10.94 -8.15
N ALA A 59 10.67 -11.49 -7.30
CA ALA A 59 11.84 -10.81 -6.78
C ALA A 59 12.85 -10.48 -7.89
N ARG A 60 13.08 -11.39 -8.85
CA ARG A 60 13.93 -11.11 -10.02
C ARG A 60 13.41 -9.92 -10.82
N ALA A 61 12.11 -9.88 -11.11
CA ALA A 61 11.50 -8.77 -11.83
C ALA A 61 11.65 -7.45 -11.06
N LEU A 62 11.44 -7.48 -9.75
CA LEU A 62 11.55 -6.29 -8.90
C LEU A 62 13.00 -5.81 -8.74
N TRP A 63 13.97 -6.72 -8.63
CA TRP A 63 15.40 -6.39 -8.57
C TRP A 63 15.90 -5.66 -9.81
N VAL A 64 15.44 -6.08 -10.99
CA VAL A 64 15.85 -5.45 -12.26
C VAL A 64 15.13 -4.13 -12.49
N ARG A 65 13.79 -4.14 -12.35
CA ARG A 65 12.95 -3.02 -12.78
C ARG A 65 12.95 -1.87 -11.77
N TYR A 66 12.85 -2.20 -10.49
CA TYR A 66 12.74 -1.21 -9.42
C TYR A 66 14.08 -0.96 -8.73
N PHE A 67 14.70 -1.99 -8.14
CA PHE A 67 15.94 -1.80 -7.40
C PHE A 67 17.16 -1.52 -8.28
N LYS A 68 17.09 -1.89 -9.57
CA LYS A 68 18.19 -1.78 -10.55
C LYS A 68 19.49 -2.41 -10.02
N LYS A 69 19.36 -3.58 -9.39
CA LYS A 69 20.44 -4.32 -8.72
C LYS A 69 20.72 -5.67 -9.40
N PRO A 70 21.95 -6.21 -9.26
CA PRO A 70 22.29 -7.54 -9.75
C PRO A 70 21.42 -8.64 -9.13
N PHE A 71 21.07 -9.66 -9.92
CA PHE A 71 20.34 -10.84 -9.43
C PHE A 71 21.08 -11.61 -8.33
N THR A 72 22.40 -11.51 -8.29
CA THR A 72 23.25 -12.17 -7.28
C THR A 72 23.01 -11.64 -5.87
N GLU A 73 22.40 -10.47 -5.72
CA GLU A 73 22.02 -9.90 -4.43
C GLU A 73 20.66 -10.42 -3.92
N ILE A 74 19.92 -11.22 -4.71
CA ILE A 74 18.64 -11.79 -4.29
C ILE A 74 18.92 -12.96 -3.33
N PRO A 75 18.38 -12.92 -2.10
CA PRO A 75 18.52 -14.05 -1.18
C PRO A 75 17.95 -15.34 -1.74
N SER A 76 18.57 -16.47 -1.40
CA SER A 76 18.11 -17.79 -1.85
C SER A 76 16.83 -18.24 -1.16
N TRP A 77 16.54 -17.74 0.05
CA TRP A 77 15.37 -18.16 0.82
C TRP A 77 14.19 -17.20 0.63
N PRO A 78 12.99 -17.68 0.24
CA PRO A 78 11.76 -16.90 0.11
C PRO A 78 11.45 -15.96 1.29
N SER A 79 11.62 -16.44 2.52
CA SER A 79 11.38 -15.66 3.73
C SER A 79 12.34 -14.49 3.87
N GLN A 80 13.61 -14.65 3.49
CA GLN A 80 14.60 -13.57 3.51
C GLN A 80 14.29 -12.51 2.45
N VAL A 81 13.85 -12.93 1.26
CA VAL A 81 13.38 -12.02 0.23
C VAL A 81 12.24 -11.17 0.76
N LEU A 82 11.19 -11.79 1.32
CA LEU A 82 10.03 -11.06 1.85
C LEU A 82 10.43 -10.11 3.01
N SER A 83 11.36 -10.55 3.88
CA SER A 83 11.90 -9.69 4.95
C SER A 83 12.58 -8.45 4.37
N LEU A 84 13.45 -8.60 3.37
CA LEU A 84 14.11 -7.46 2.73
C LEU A 84 13.12 -6.50 2.06
N LEU A 85 12.09 -7.03 1.42
CA LEU A 85 11.03 -6.20 0.82
C LEU A 85 10.28 -5.39 1.88
N LYS A 86 9.93 -6.02 3.00
CA LYS A 86 9.29 -5.35 4.13
C LYS A 86 10.20 -4.28 4.72
N ASP A 87 11.46 -4.62 4.98
CA ASP A 87 12.44 -3.69 5.57
C ASP A 87 12.69 -2.49 4.66
N HIS A 88 12.75 -2.71 3.34
CA HIS A 88 12.82 -1.63 2.37
C HIS A 88 11.58 -0.75 2.40
N TYR A 89 10.39 -1.35 2.28
CA TYR A 89 9.11 -0.65 2.23
C TYR A 89 8.88 0.29 3.43
N PHE A 90 9.21 -0.14 4.64
CA PHE A 90 9.02 0.68 5.84
C PHE A 90 10.14 1.69 6.09
N ARG A 91 11.27 1.59 5.39
CA ARG A 91 12.42 2.49 5.55
C ARG A 91 12.40 3.67 4.60
N VAL A 92 11.91 3.49 3.38
CA VAL A 92 11.95 4.53 2.34
C VAL A 92 10.98 5.69 2.57
N SER A 93 11.20 6.82 1.91
CA SER A 93 10.29 7.97 2.00
C SER A 93 8.92 7.66 1.42
N TRP A 94 7.92 8.51 1.72
CA TRP A 94 6.53 8.27 1.31
C TRP A 94 6.36 8.13 -0.21
N ASN A 95 7.10 8.93 -0.99
CA ASN A 95 7.04 8.89 -2.45
C ASN A 95 7.65 7.60 -3.00
N GLU A 96 8.74 7.12 -2.40
CA GLU A 96 9.38 5.85 -2.79
C GLU A 96 8.50 4.63 -2.46
N VAL A 97 7.58 4.74 -1.48
CA VAL A 97 6.54 3.72 -1.25
C VAL A 97 5.59 3.65 -2.43
N TYR A 98 5.17 4.78 -2.99
CA TYR A 98 4.31 4.79 -4.18
C TYR A 98 5.04 4.20 -5.39
N ASP A 99 6.31 4.59 -5.63
CA ASP A 99 7.15 3.99 -6.68
C ASP A 99 7.26 2.46 -6.53
N PHE A 100 7.43 1.99 -5.28
CA PHE A 100 7.47 0.56 -4.98
C PHE A 100 6.14 -0.12 -5.30
N LEU A 101 5.01 0.49 -4.93
CA LEU A 101 3.68 -0.06 -5.18
C LEU A 101 3.37 -0.16 -6.67
N GLU A 102 3.73 0.83 -7.48
CA GLU A 102 3.59 0.75 -8.95
C GLU A 102 4.37 -0.45 -9.51
N ALA A 103 5.62 -0.63 -9.08
CA ALA A 103 6.43 -1.76 -9.50
C ALA A 103 5.82 -3.11 -9.09
N VAL A 104 5.29 -3.20 -7.86
CA VAL A 104 4.61 -4.41 -7.37
C VAL A 104 3.37 -4.71 -8.19
N VAL A 105 2.51 -3.72 -8.44
CA VAL A 105 1.26 -3.89 -9.20
C VAL A 105 1.56 -4.31 -10.63
N ALA A 106 2.54 -3.68 -11.27
CA ALA A 106 2.95 -4.00 -12.64
C ALA A 106 3.53 -5.43 -12.78
N ILE A 107 4.10 -5.99 -11.72
CA ILE A 107 4.65 -7.36 -11.72
C ILE A 107 3.58 -8.39 -11.33
N ALA A 108 2.72 -8.05 -10.38
CA ALA A 108 1.70 -8.96 -9.86
C ALA A 108 0.59 -9.28 -10.86
N ASP A 109 0.23 -8.32 -11.71
CA ASP A 109 -0.87 -8.42 -12.70
C ASP A 109 -2.21 -8.89 -12.07
N ASP A 110 -2.45 -8.51 -10.81
CA ASP A 110 -3.69 -8.79 -10.10
C ASP A 110 -4.66 -7.61 -10.25
N ARG A 111 -5.76 -7.85 -10.99
CA ARG A 111 -6.79 -6.84 -11.25
C ARG A 111 -7.53 -6.35 -10.01
N ASN A 112 -7.58 -7.16 -8.94
CA ASN A 112 -8.23 -6.75 -7.69
C ASN A 112 -7.30 -5.93 -6.80
N LEU A 113 -5.99 -6.07 -6.96
CA LEU A 113 -5.00 -5.37 -6.15
C LEU A 113 -5.13 -3.85 -6.28
N GLU A 114 -5.30 -3.33 -7.51
CA GLU A 114 -5.49 -1.90 -7.75
C GLU A 114 -6.75 -1.37 -7.04
N LYS A 115 -7.84 -2.14 -7.09
CA LYS A 115 -9.10 -1.78 -6.44
C LYS A 115 -8.96 -1.68 -4.92
N ASP A 116 -8.29 -2.65 -4.30
CA ASP A 116 -8.15 -2.69 -2.85
C ASP A 116 -7.10 -1.69 -2.33
N ILE A 117 -6.06 -1.41 -3.12
CA ILE A 117 -5.16 -0.26 -2.90
C ILE A 117 -5.98 1.04 -2.90
N ASN A 118 -6.79 1.28 -3.93
CA ASN A 118 -7.62 2.49 -4.01
C ASN A 118 -8.63 2.63 -2.88
N SER A 119 -9.17 1.50 -2.39
CA SER A 119 -10.03 1.48 -1.21
C SER A 119 -9.29 2.01 0.04
N VAL A 120 -8.05 1.58 0.25
CA VAL A 120 -7.19 2.06 1.33
C VAL A 120 -6.83 3.53 1.16
N LEU A 121 -6.40 3.95 -0.04
CA LEU A 121 -6.06 5.34 -0.33
C LEU A 121 -7.22 6.29 -0.04
N LYS A 122 -8.44 5.90 -0.41
CA LYS A 122 -9.65 6.68 -0.12
C LYS A 122 -9.95 6.73 1.38
N LYS A 123 -9.91 5.58 2.06
CA LYS A 123 -10.21 5.48 3.50
C LYS A 123 -9.23 6.27 4.36
N GLU A 124 -7.96 6.26 4.01
CA GLU A 124 -6.88 6.93 4.75
C GLU A 124 -6.57 8.33 4.21
N LEU A 125 -7.44 8.87 3.33
CA LEU A 125 -7.37 10.25 2.80
C LEU A 125 -6.05 10.56 2.09
N ALA A 126 -5.51 9.60 1.34
CA ALA A 126 -4.36 9.84 0.46
C ALA A 126 -4.75 10.76 -0.70
N GLY A 127 -3.85 11.69 -1.03
CA GLY A 127 -3.99 12.63 -2.15
C GLY A 127 -3.83 12.00 -3.54
N TYR A 128 -3.70 10.68 -3.63
CA TYR A 128 -3.37 9.96 -4.85
C TYR A 128 -4.34 8.80 -5.13
N ARG A 129 -4.51 8.43 -6.40
CA ARG A 129 -5.20 7.22 -6.85
C ARG A 129 -4.36 6.44 -7.84
N LEU A 130 -4.43 5.12 -7.71
CA LEU A 130 -3.77 4.20 -8.63
C LEU A 130 -4.70 3.94 -9.81
N ILE A 131 -4.29 4.34 -11.02
CA ILE A 131 -5.07 4.19 -12.26
C ILE A 131 -4.19 3.51 -13.30
N ASN A 132 -4.59 2.33 -13.76
CA ASN A 132 -3.82 1.54 -14.72
C ASN A 132 -2.36 1.34 -14.26
N GLY A 133 -2.19 0.98 -12.99
CA GLY A 133 -0.89 0.74 -12.38
C GLY A 133 -0.01 1.96 -12.10
N HIS A 134 -0.51 3.20 -12.28
CA HIS A 134 0.23 4.43 -11.99
C HIS A 134 -0.51 5.33 -11.00
N PHE A 135 0.19 5.91 -10.03
CA PHE A 135 -0.39 6.89 -9.12
C PHE A 135 -0.56 8.23 -9.83
N ALA A 136 -1.76 8.79 -9.71
CA ALA A 136 -2.11 10.12 -10.17
C ALA A 136 -2.69 10.94 -9.01
N ASP A 137 -2.48 12.25 -9.05
CA ASP A 137 -3.10 13.19 -8.12
C ASP A 137 -4.62 13.05 -8.16
N VAL A 138 -5.25 13.17 -6.99
CA VAL A 138 -6.71 13.33 -6.92
C VAL A 138 -7.04 14.73 -7.44
N THR A 139 -7.36 14.83 -8.73
CA THR A 139 -7.73 16.10 -9.39
C THR A 139 -9.24 16.26 -9.61
N ASP A 140 -10.05 15.22 -9.36
CA ASP A 140 -11.50 15.29 -9.58
C ASP A 140 -12.17 16.10 -8.45
N PRO A 141 -12.78 17.27 -8.75
CA PRO A 141 -13.45 18.07 -7.73
C PRO A 141 -14.58 17.33 -7.00
N LYS A 142 -15.22 16.35 -7.65
CA LYS A 142 -16.26 15.52 -7.01
C LYS A 142 -15.67 14.54 -6.01
N GLU A 143 -14.48 14.01 -6.32
CA GLU A 143 -13.78 13.13 -5.39
C GLU A 143 -13.25 13.92 -4.19
N ILE A 144 -12.70 15.10 -4.43
CA ILE A 144 -12.30 16.05 -3.37
C ILE A 144 -13.51 16.40 -2.49
N ALA A 145 -14.64 16.78 -3.09
CA ALA A 145 -15.86 17.12 -2.35
C ALA A 145 -16.39 15.93 -1.53
N ALA A 146 -16.36 14.70 -2.06
CA ALA A 146 -16.77 13.50 -1.32
C ALA A 146 -15.82 13.19 -0.15
N LEU A 147 -14.52 13.50 -0.29
CA LEU A 147 -13.54 13.36 0.77
C LEU A 147 -13.75 14.45 1.85
N GLU A 148 -14.04 15.69 1.45
CA GLU A 148 -14.40 16.79 2.35
C GLU A 148 -15.71 16.53 3.11
N GLU A 149 -16.74 16.00 2.45
CA GLU A 149 -17.98 15.61 3.12
C GLU A 149 -17.76 14.51 4.16
N ALA A 150 -16.92 13.51 3.86
CA ALA A 150 -16.55 12.47 4.82
C ALA A 150 -15.84 13.05 6.06
N LEU A 151 -14.99 14.06 5.86
CA LEU A 151 -14.33 14.80 6.94
C LEU A 151 -15.33 15.57 7.82
N HIS A 152 -16.34 16.21 7.21
CA HIS A 152 -17.35 16.97 7.95
C HIS A 152 -18.34 16.07 8.70
N HIS A 153 -18.73 14.93 8.16
CA HIS A 153 -19.71 14.03 8.80
C HIS A 153 -19.18 13.44 10.11
N ASP A 154 -17.88 13.15 10.20
CA ASP A 154 -17.23 12.61 11.40
C ASP A 154 -17.06 13.68 12.52
N GLN A 155 -17.06 14.98 12.20
CA GLN A 155 -17.02 16.06 13.20
C GLN A 155 -18.33 16.18 13.99
N PHE A 156 -19.49 15.93 13.37
CA PHE A 156 -20.79 16.06 14.05
C PHE A 156 -21.16 14.84 14.90
N ALA A 157 -20.60 13.66 14.60
CA ALA A 157 -20.84 12.44 15.39
C ALA A 157 -20.07 12.40 16.72
N ALA A 158 -19.05 13.25 16.89
CA ALA A 158 -18.22 13.28 18.11
C ALA A 158 -18.78 14.15 19.25
N VAL A 159 -19.89 14.87 19.03
CA VAL A 159 -20.47 15.85 19.99
C VAL A 159 -21.85 15.42 20.53
N ALA A 160 -22.24 14.16 20.38
CA ALA A 160 -23.49 13.60 20.90
C ALA A 160 -23.26 12.57 22.02
#